data_AF-A0A6A5UB08-F1
#
_entry.id   AF-A0A6A5UB08-F1
#
_cell.length_a   1.000
_cell.length_b   1.000
_cell.length_c   1.000
_cell.angle_alpha   90.00
_cell.angle_beta   90.00
_cell.angle_gamma   90.00
#
_symmetry.space_group_name_H-M   'P 1'
#
loop_
_entity.id
_entity.type
_entity.pdbx_description
1 polymer ?
#
loop_
_entity_poly.entity_id
_entity_poly.type
_entity_poly.pdbx_seq_one_letter_code
_entity_poly.pdbx_strand_id
1 'polypeptide(L)'
;MATPAESTLYPKITNHVSEVVKSLRWQLQDPNEPEKPVVLDPIPIVGTVKLHGTHADILVGSDDSITLQSRNNVNLRVTADNFDFAKSMSQVRPTLLRLRDQFVSRWKELNPSTALDYSLPVTIAGEWIGEKIQKGVAIAHLPKTLVIISAKINGEWVSDSDYANIEAPKANIYNVSRGGIYHSILYPDDLQRTIDELEPLAEKIAVCCPFAKSFDIVGEGEGLVWKLVPYISDPRLWFKTKGGKFKPTFTPAPKKLPVDQEEKREAAATVAKIWCSEMRLEQGWDYLREKSIARNMKAIAAFLKWVQNDILVEEKGYIEDNGVVEGMLRIEIAKIAKSWFLARVARGVE
;
A
#
# COMPACT_ATOMS: atom_id res chain seq x y z
N MET A 1 -24.69 18.77 -7.53
CA MET A 1 -23.89 17.59 -7.91
C MET A 1 -23.31 17.03 -6.63
N ALA A 2 -23.63 15.80 -6.24
CA ALA A 2 -23.04 15.20 -5.04
C ALA A 2 -21.54 15.02 -5.30
N THR A 3 -20.70 15.65 -4.48
CA THR A 3 -19.27 15.34 -4.40
C THR A 3 -19.14 13.82 -4.27
N PRO A 4 -18.33 13.13 -5.08
CA PRO A 4 -18.12 11.70 -4.91
C PRO A 4 -17.76 11.45 -3.44
N ALA A 5 -18.46 10.54 -2.78
CA ALA A 5 -18.13 10.18 -1.41
C ALA A 5 -16.64 9.80 -1.36
N GLU A 6 -15.88 10.48 -0.52
CA GLU A 6 -14.45 10.24 -0.37
C GLU A 6 -14.25 8.77 0.00
N SER A 7 -13.36 8.07 -0.72
CA SER A 7 -13.18 6.63 -0.51
C SER A 7 -12.71 6.36 0.91
N THR A 8 -13.33 5.40 1.59
CA THR A 8 -12.87 4.91 2.90
C THR A 8 -11.72 3.91 2.80
N LEU A 9 -11.38 3.47 1.59
CA LEU A 9 -10.32 2.49 1.36
C LEU A 9 -8.94 3.09 1.60
N TYR A 10 -8.05 2.28 2.17
CA TYR A 10 -6.66 2.64 2.36
C TYR A 10 -5.95 3.02 1.04
N PRO A 11 -5.10 4.04 1.04
CA PRO A 11 -4.40 4.54 -0.14
C PRO A 11 -3.40 3.52 -0.71
N LYS A 12 -3.20 3.53 -2.03
CA LYS A 12 -2.01 2.89 -2.62
C LYS A 12 -0.79 3.77 -2.32
N ILE A 13 0.31 3.13 -1.96
CA ILE A 13 1.57 3.79 -1.61
C ILE A 13 2.56 3.55 -2.76
N THR A 14 3.17 4.61 -3.27
CA THR A 14 4.09 4.53 -4.43
C THR A 14 5.44 3.94 -4.04
N ASN A 15 6.16 3.36 -5.01
CA ASN A 15 7.59 3.04 -4.88
C ASN A 15 8.49 4.20 -5.36
N HIS A 16 7.91 5.24 -5.98
CA HIS A 16 8.65 6.30 -6.66
C HIS A 16 8.75 7.55 -5.78
N VAL A 17 9.91 7.73 -5.13
CA VAL A 17 10.19 8.90 -4.27
C VAL A 17 10.07 10.22 -5.06
N SER A 18 10.42 10.20 -6.35
CA SER A 18 10.27 11.36 -7.23
C SER A 18 8.82 11.84 -7.35
N GLU A 19 7.83 10.94 -7.34
CA GLU A 19 6.41 11.30 -7.40
C GLU A 19 5.95 12.00 -6.12
N VAL A 20 6.48 11.58 -4.96
CA VAL A 20 6.23 12.24 -3.67
C VAL A 20 6.78 13.66 -3.68
N VAL A 21 8.02 13.85 -4.14
CA VAL A 21 8.64 15.18 -4.23
C VAL A 21 7.91 16.08 -5.24
N LYS A 22 7.55 15.56 -6.41
CA LYS A 22 6.74 16.30 -7.40
C LYS A 22 5.39 16.72 -6.81
N SER A 23 4.72 15.81 -6.11
CA SER A 23 3.42 16.07 -5.46
C SER A 23 3.54 17.15 -4.39
N LEU A 24 4.58 17.11 -3.55
CA LEU A 24 4.80 18.13 -2.52
C LEU A 24 5.12 19.50 -3.12
N ARG A 25 6.01 19.57 -4.13
CA ARG A 25 6.30 20.83 -4.84
C ARG A 25 5.03 21.43 -5.44
N TRP A 26 4.19 20.61 -6.06
CA TRP A 26 2.90 21.07 -6.60
C TRP A 26 1.96 21.62 -5.52
N GLN A 27 1.86 20.95 -4.36
CA GLN A 27 1.02 21.41 -3.25
C GLN A 27 1.48 22.73 -2.62
N LEU A 28 2.79 22.99 -2.63
CA LEU A 28 3.40 24.18 -2.04
C LEU A 28 3.62 25.32 -3.06
N GLN A 29 3.26 25.11 -4.32
CA GLN A 29 3.38 26.11 -5.37
C GLN A 29 2.41 27.27 -5.10
N ASP A 30 2.88 28.50 -5.26
CA ASP A 30 2.02 29.68 -5.17
C ASP A 30 1.15 29.77 -6.44
N PRO A 31 -0.19 29.71 -6.33
CA PRO A 31 -1.08 29.83 -7.49
C PRO A 31 -0.94 31.17 -8.23
N ASN A 32 -0.46 32.23 -7.56
CA ASN A 32 -0.27 33.55 -8.14
C ASN A 32 1.13 33.71 -8.77
N GLU A 33 2.08 32.87 -8.40
CA GLU A 33 3.44 32.85 -8.93
C GLU A 33 3.83 31.42 -9.39
N PRO A 34 3.11 30.83 -10.36
CA PRO A 34 3.32 29.43 -10.73
C PRO A 34 4.71 29.15 -11.31
N GLU A 35 5.40 30.15 -11.86
CA GLU A 35 6.75 29.98 -12.39
C GLU A 35 7.83 29.98 -11.30
N LYS A 36 7.50 30.38 -10.07
CA LYS A 36 8.46 30.42 -8.98
C LYS A 36 8.76 29.00 -8.48
N PRO A 37 10.04 28.57 -8.51
CA PRO A 37 10.38 27.22 -8.08
C PRO A 37 10.17 27.08 -6.58
N VAL A 38 9.54 25.96 -6.18
CA VAL A 38 9.45 25.56 -4.78
C VAL A 38 10.77 24.90 -4.39
N VAL A 39 11.52 25.58 -3.52
CA VAL A 39 12.70 25.03 -2.87
C VAL A 39 12.24 24.25 -1.65
N LEU A 40 12.71 23.01 -1.52
CA LEU A 40 12.39 22.13 -0.39
C LEU A 40 13.67 21.81 0.38
N ASP A 41 13.68 22.14 1.66
CA ASP A 41 14.73 21.68 2.57
C ASP A 41 14.68 20.14 2.74
N PRO A 42 15.76 19.50 3.22
CA PRO A 42 15.73 18.10 3.61
C PRO A 42 14.59 17.81 4.59
N ILE A 43 13.77 16.81 4.27
CA ILE A 43 12.49 16.55 4.95
C ILE A 43 12.63 15.33 5.85
N PRO A 44 12.33 15.43 7.16
CA PRO A 44 12.28 14.25 8.02
C PRO A 44 11.21 13.27 7.56
N ILE A 45 11.57 11.98 7.56
CA ILE A 45 10.65 10.89 7.26
C ILE A 45 10.64 9.88 8.39
N VAL A 46 9.45 9.38 8.72
CA VAL A 46 9.25 8.31 9.71
C VAL A 46 8.77 7.06 8.98
N GLY A 47 9.29 5.91 9.40
CA GLY A 47 9.03 4.64 8.73
C GLY A 47 8.63 3.51 9.66
N THR A 48 7.81 2.60 9.15
CA THR A 48 7.43 1.34 9.81
C THR A 48 7.66 0.17 8.87
N VAL A 49 7.80 -1.03 9.43
CA VAL A 49 8.02 -2.25 8.63
C VAL A 49 6.84 -2.47 7.68
N LYS A 50 7.13 -2.59 6.39
CA LYS A 50 6.15 -3.04 5.42
C LYS A 50 5.99 -4.57 5.53
N LEU A 51 4.76 -4.99 5.76
CA LEU A 51 4.39 -6.40 5.83
C LEU A 51 3.82 -6.88 4.49
N HIS A 52 3.99 -8.18 4.24
CA HIS A 52 3.52 -8.87 3.04
C HIS A 52 2.38 -9.82 3.39
N GLY A 53 1.18 -9.27 3.53
CA GLY A 53 -0.05 -10.01 3.80
C GLY A 53 -1.13 -9.62 2.80
N THR A 54 -2.32 -9.34 3.33
CA THR A 54 -3.38 -8.64 2.60
C THR A 54 -3.91 -7.49 3.43
N HIS A 55 -4.19 -6.37 2.76
CA HIS A 55 -4.75 -5.19 3.40
C HIS A 55 -6.11 -5.50 4.05
N ALA A 56 -6.34 -4.97 5.26
CA ALA A 56 -7.55 -5.17 6.03
C ALA A 56 -7.85 -3.98 6.97
N ASP A 57 -8.98 -3.30 6.79
CA ASP A 57 -9.39 -2.18 7.65
C ASP A 57 -10.59 -2.53 8.54
N ILE A 58 -10.62 -1.90 9.71
CA ILE A 58 -11.75 -1.91 10.64
C ILE A 58 -12.21 -0.48 10.84
N LEU A 59 -13.42 -0.16 10.40
CA LEU A 59 -14.07 1.13 10.63
C LEU A 59 -15.04 0.96 11.78
N VAL A 60 -14.87 1.77 12.82
CA VAL A 60 -15.74 1.75 14.00
C VAL A 60 -16.44 3.10 14.14
N GLY A 61 -17.77 3.09 14.00
CA GLY A 61 -18.62 4.26 14.17
C GLY A 61 -18.81 4.68 15.62
N SER A 62 -19.32 5.89 15.82
CA SER A 62 -19.70 6.41 17.13
C SER A 62 -20.93 5.71 17.72
N ASP A 63 -21.72 5.05 16.88
CA ASP A 63 -22.88 4.21 17.22
C ASP A 63 -22.52 2.73 17.45
N ASP A 64 -21.22 2.43 17.62
CA ASP A 64 -20.67 1.08 17.71
C ASP A 64 -20.88 0.21 16.45
N SER A 65 -21.28 0.79 15.32
CA SER A 65 -21.25 0.07 14.04
C SER A 65 -19.82 -0.32 13.68
N ILE A 66 -19.63 -1.52 13.11
CA ILE A 66 -18.32 -2.01 12.66
C ILE A 66 -18.43 -2.40 11.19
N THR A 67 -17.60 -1.80 10.36
CA THR A 67 -17.45 -2.19 8.95
C THR A 67 -16.05 -2.74 8.74
N LEU A 68 -15.96 -3.92 8.14
CA LEU A 68 -14.69 -4.58 7.81
C LEU A 68 -14.43 -4.40 6.32
N GLN A 69 -13.20 -4.05 5.95
CA GLN A 69 -12.83 -3.78 4.56
C GLN A 69 -11.54 -4.52 4.18
N SER A 70 -11.40 -4.84 2.90
CA SER A 70 -10.11 -5.20 2.28
C SER A 70 -9.70 -4.10 1.31
N ARG A 71 -8.53 -4.24 0.66
CA ARG A 71 -8.04 -3.30 -0.37
C ARG A 71 -9.10 -2.95 -1.41
N ASN A 72 -9.88 -3.94 -1.84
CA ASN A 72 -10.81 -3.79 -2.95
C ASN A 72 -12.28 -3.90 -2.53
N ASN A 73 -12.61 -4.22 -1.27
CA ASN A 73 -14.00 -4.38 -0.82
C ASN A 73 -14.30 -3.55 0.43
N VAL A 74 -15.21 -2.58 0.30
CA VAL A 74 -15.62 -1.65 1.38
C VAL A 74 -16.57 -2.27 2.42
N ASN A 75 -17.04 -3.50 2.20
CA ASN A 75 -17.95 -4.19 3.11
C ASN A 75 -17.75 -5.72 2.99
N LEU A 76 -16.71 -6.22 3.66
CA LEU A 76 -16.47 -7.65 3.80
C LEU A 76 -17.54 -8.29 4.69
N ARG A 77 -17.98 -9.47 4.29
CA ARG A 77 -18.93 -10.30 5.04
C ARG A 77 -18.28 -11.64 5.32
N VAL A 78 -18.73 -12.34 6.36
CA VAL A 78 -18.26 -13.71 6.63
C VAL A 78 -18.52 -14.66 5.45
N THR A 79 -19.57 -14.41 4.66
CA THR A 79 -19.90 -15.19 3.45
C THR A 79 -19.14 -14.76 2.19
N ALA A 80 -18.45 -13.62 2.24
CA ALA A 80 -17.64 -13.04 1.16
C ALA A 80 -16.37 -12.44 1.79
N ASP A 81 -15.60 -13.32 2.43
CA ASP A 81 -14.46 -13.00 3.28
C ASP A 81 -13.17 -12.87 2.47
N ASN A 82 -12.15 -12.26 3.08
CA ASN A 82 -10.78 -12.24 2.60
C ASN A 82 -9.88 -13.00 3.59
N PHE A 83 -9.66 -14.28 3.33
CA PHE A 83 -8.82 -15.17 4.15
C PHE A 83 -9.23 -15.28 5.63
N ASP A 84 -10.53 -15.41 5.91
CA ASP A 84 -11.13 -15.47 7.26
C ASP A 84 -10.93 -14.22 8.12
N PHE A 85 -10.54 -13.08 7.53
CA PHE A 85 -10.42 -11.81 8.26
C PHE A 85 -11.77 -11.40 8.86
N ALA A 86 -12.82 -11.37 8.04
CA ALA A 86 -14.15 -10.93 8.48
C ALA A 86 -14.71 -11.86 9.56
N LYS A 87 -14.57 -13.18 9.36
CA LYS A 87 -14.90 -14.20 10.35
C LYS A 87 -14.17 -13.96 11.67
N SER A 88 -12.84 -13.82 11.64
CA SER A 88 -12.02 -13.66 12.85
C SER A 88 -12.37 -12.38 13.61
N MET A 89 -12.47 -11.24 12.92
CA MET A 89 -12.75 -9.95 13.57
C MET A 89 -14.19 -9.83 14.09
N SER A 90 -15.15 -10.52 13.45
CA SER A 90 -16.54 -10.55 13.93
C SER A 90 -16.69 -11.16 15.33
N GLN A 91 -15.78 -12.05 15.73
CA GLN A 91 -15.81 -12.76 17.01
C GLN A 91 -15.26 -11.93 18.17
N VAL A 92 -14.56 -10.82 17.89
CA VAL A 92 -13.86 -10.02 18.89
C VAL A 92 -14.41 -8.59 18.99
N ARG A 93 -15.70 -8.39 18.67
CA ARG A 93 -16.38 -7.07 18.71
C ARG A 93 -16.06 -6.23 19.96
N PRO A 94 -16.14 -6.74 21.21
CA PRO A 94 -15.82 -5.93 22.39
C PRO A 94 -14.36 -5.42 22.40
N THR A 95 -13.42 -6.19 21.85
CA THR A 95 -12.03 -5.77 21.70
C THR A 95 -11.89 -4.67 20.66
N LEU A 96 -12.63 -4.72 19.55
CA LEU A 96 -12.58 -3.69 18.51
C LEU A 96 -13.13 -2.34 19.02
N LEU A 97 -14.23 -2.38 19.78
CA LEU A 97 -14.79 -1.19 20.44
C LEU A 97 -13.77 -0.59 21.42
N ARG A 98 -13.14 -1.42 22.26
CA ARG A 98 -12.09 -0.97 23.17
C ARG A 98 -10.89 -0.36 22.43
N LEU A 99 -10.46 -0.95 21.33
CA LEU A 99 -9.37 -0.40 20.51
C LEU A 99 -9.74 0.99 20.00
N ARG A 100 -10.93 1.17 19.41
CA ARG A 100 -11.43 2.50 19.03
C ARG A 100 -11.36 3.47 20.21
N ASP A 101 -11.86 3.08 21.38
CA ASP A 101 -11.89 3.97 22.55
C ASP A 101 -10.47 4.39 22.98
N GLN A 102 -9.49 3.49 22.89
CA GLN A 102 -8.08 3.80 23.13
C GLN A 102 -7.53 4.78 22.08
N PHE A 103 -7.83 4.58 20.80
CA PHE A 103 -7.45 5.53 19.72
C PHE A 103 -8.07 6.91 19.94
N VAL A 104 -9.37 6.98 20.27
CA VAL A 104 -10.07 8.24 20.55
C VAL A 104 -9.50 8.93 21.78
N SER A 105 -9.22 8.20 22.87
CA SER A 105 -8.62 8.76 24.08
C SER A 105 -7.26 9.37 23.76
N ARG A 106 -6.40 8.62 23.07
CA ARG A 106 -5.07 9.09 22.68
C ARG A 106 -5.12 10.30 21.75
N TRP A 107 -6.05 10.30 20.80
CA TRP A 107 -6.25 11.44 19.91
C TRP A 107 -6.66 12.70 20.67
N LYS A 108 -7.56 12.60 21.66
CA LYS A 108 -7.97 13.73 22.50
C LYS A 108 -6.83 14.28 23.35
N GLU A 109 -5.95 13.42 23.87
CA GLU A 109 -4.74 13.84 24.59
C GLU A 109 -3.80 14.67 23.71
N LEU A 110 -3.64 14.26 22.45
CA LEU A 110 -2.76 14.93 21.48
C LEU A 110 -3.39 16.18 20.87
N ASN A 111 -4.73 16.27 20.87
CA ASN A 111 -5.49 17.35 20.25
C ASN A 111 -6.52 17.96 21.23
N PRO A 112 -6.08 18.51 22.38
CA PRO A 112 -6.98 18.94 23.45
C PRO A 112 -7.92 20.09 23.05
N SER A 113 -7.57 20.85 22.01
CA SER A 113 -8.33 22.00 21.52
C SER A 113 -9.22 21.68 20.32
N THR A 114 -9.21 20.44 19.81
CA THR A 114 -9.94 20.05 18.60
C THR A 114 -11.11 19.13 18.98
N ALA A 115 -12.32 19.48 18.57
CA ALA A 115 -13.48 18.63 18.77
C ALA A 115 -13.43 17.41 17.83
N LEU A 116 -13.84 16.24 18.35
CA LEU A 116 -13.99 15.04 17.54
C LEU A 116 -15.31 15.11 16.76
N ASP A 117 -15.24 14.89 15.46
CA ASP A 117 -16.39 14.69 14.59
C ASP A 117 -16.89 13.24 14.71
N TYR A 118 -17.95 13.05 15.49
CA TYR A 118 -18.57 11.75 15.70
C TYR A 118 -19.35 11.22 14.48
N SER A 119 -19.52 12.01 13.42
CA SER A 119 -20.10 11.52 12.16
C SER A 119 -19.11 10.66 11.35
N LEU A 120 -17.82 10.80 11.64
CA LEU A 120 -16.76 10.04 10.98
C LEU A 120 -16.38 8.82 11.83
N PRO A 121 -16.15 7.64 11.20
CA PRO A 121 -15.65 6.49 11.92
C PRO A 121 -14.17 6.67 12.28
N VAL A 122 -13.72 5.93 13.29
CA VAL A 122 -12.29 5.64 13.46
C VAL A 122 -11.93 4.49 12.54
N THR A 123 -10.99 4.72 11.63
CA THR A 123 -10.41 3.65 10.80
C THR A 123 -9.16 3.13 11.48
N ILE A 124 -9.16 1.85 11.84
CA ILE A 124 -7.98 1.11 12.26
C ILE A 124 -7.51 0.35 11.02
N ALA A 125 -6.47 0.85 10.37
CA ALA A 125 -5.93 0.24 9.16
C ALA A 125 -4.92 -0.83 9.53
N GLY A 126 -5.00 -1.97 8.85
CA GLY A 126 -4.19 -3.13 9.18
C GLY A 126 -3.71 -3.93 7.98
N GLU A 127 -2.71 -4.75 8.25
CA GLU A 127 -2.29 -5.86 7.40
C GLU A 127 -2.74 -7.17 8.06
N TRP A 128 -3.55 -7.95 7.35
CA TRP A 128 -3.89 -9.32 7.74
C TRP A 128 -2.78 -10.25 7.27
N ILE A 129 -2.11 -10.89 8.23
CA ILE A 129 -0.91 -11.72 8.03
C ILE A 129 -1.07 -13.08 8.69
N GLY A 130 -0.15 -14.00 8.43
CA GLY A 130 -0.16 -15.34 9.00
C GLY A 130 -0.30 -16.44 7.95
N GLU A 131 -0.49 -17.66 8.45
CA GLU A 131 -0.59 -18.86 7.62
C GLU A 131 -1.62 -18.73 6.49
N LYS A 132 -1.26 -19.27 5.32
CA LYS A 132 -2.13 -19.38 4.13
C LYS A 132 -2.58 -18.04 3.52
N ILE A 133 -1.99 -16.91 3.91
CA ILE A 133 -2.28 -15.59 3.31
C ILE A 133 -1.27 -15.27 2.21
N GLN A 134 0.02 -15.22 2.56
CA GLN A 134 1.13 -15.08 1.61
C GLN A 134 2.18 -16.16 1.87
N LYS A 135 3.02 -16.43 0.87
CA LYS A 135 4.10 -17.43 0.94
C LYS A 135 5.47 -16.75 0.92
N GLY A 136 6.47 -17.43 1.47
CA GLY A 136 7.87 -17.01 1.37
C GLY A 136 8.23 -15.77 2.19
N VAL A 137 7.56 -15.52 3.31
CA VAL A 137 7.90 -14.45 4.27
C VAL A 137 7.78 -14.99 5.69
N ALA A 138 8.58 -14.47 6.63
CA ALA A 138 8.62 -14.95 8.01
C ALA A 138 7.26 -14.94 8.71
N ILE A 139 6.48 -13.87 8.47
CA ILE A 139 5.15 -13.68 9.03
C ILE A 139 4.13 -14.75 8.60
N ALA A 140 4.42 -15.55 7.57
CA ALA A 140 3.57 -16.68 7.18
C ALA A 140 3.58 -17.84 8.21
N HIS A 141 4.54 -17.85 9.14
CA HIS A 141 4.61 -18.82 10.24
C HIS A 141 3.80 -18.42 11.47
N LEU A 142 3.19 -17.24 11.47
CA LEU A 142 2.28 -16.80 12.54
C LEU A 142 0.87 -17.36 12.32
N PRO A 143 0.08 -17.54 13.40
CA PRO A 143 -1.36 -17.68 13.23
C PRO A 143 -1.92 -16.44 12.54
N LYS A 144 -3.11 -16.57 11.96
CA LYS A 144 -3.79 -15.42 11.35
C LYS A 144 -3.93 -14.28 12.35
N THR A 145 -3.40 -13.12 11.97
CA THR A 145 -3.11 -12.00 12.86
C THR A 145 -3.38 -10.69 12.14
N LEU A 146 -4.03 -9.76 12.83
CA LEU A 146 -4.15 -8.38 12.35
C LEU A 146 -3.00 -7.55 12.90
N VAL A 147 -2.25 -6.90 12.02
CA VAL A 147 -1.25 -5.91 12.43
C VAL A 147 -1.76 -4.52 12.08
N ILE A 148 -1.96 -3.68 13.08
CA ILE A 148 -2.33 -2.27 12.91
C ILE A 148 -1.13 -1.55 12.30
N ILE A 149 -1.32 -0.96 11.11
CA ILE A 149 -0.28 -0.27 10.35
C ILE A 149 -0.47 1.25 10.32
N SER A 150 -1.70 1.73 10.57
CA SER A 150 -2.04 3.15 10.55
C SER A 150 -3.43 3.37 11.15
N ALA A 151 -3.81 4.62 11.42
CA ALA A 151 -5.17 4.97 11.81
C ALA A 151 -5.64 6.26 11.15
N LYS A 152 -6.94 6.35 10.87
CA LYS A 152 -7.63 7.57 10.43
C LYS A 152 -8.62 7.99 11.52
N ILE A 153 -8.46 9.18 12.07
CA ILE A 153 -9.28 9.71 13.16
C ILE A 153 -9.67 11.14 12.79
N ASN A 154 -10.94 11.49 12.97
CA ASN A 154 -11.43 12.82 12.64
C ASN A 154 -11.20 13.22 11.16
N GLY A 155 -11.27 12.25 10.25
CA GLY A 155 -11.06 12.48 8.82
C GLY A 155 -9.59 12.55 8.38
N GLU A 156 -8.63 12.44 9.28
CA GLU A 156 -7.21 12.60 8.97
C GLU A 156 -6.40 11.35 9.34
N TRP A 157 -5.39 11.00 8.52
CA TRP A 157 -4.42 9.99 8.91
C TRP A 157 -3.51 10.55 10.01
N VAL A 158 -3.27 9.76 11.05
CA VAL A 158 -2.45 10.18 12.21
C VAL A 158 -1.07 9.52 12.18
N SER A 159 -0.13 10.05 12.97
CA SER A 159 1.22 9.49 13.10
C SER A 159 1.20 8.11 13.74
N ASP A 160 1.78 7.11 13.08
CA ASP A 160 1.81 5.73 13.59
C ASP A 160 2.55 5.64 14.93
N SER A 161 3.59 6.46 15.13
CA SER A 161 4.41 6.49 16.34
C SER A 161 3.61 6.90 17.58
N ASP A 162 2.63 7.77 17.41
CA ASP A 162 1.87 8.33 18.53
C ASP A 162 0.89 7.33 19.15
N TYR A 163 0.61 6.24 18.43
CA TYR A 163 -0.31 5.17 18.80
C TYR A 163 0.39 3.80 18.89
N ALA A 164 1.72 3.79 18.94
CA ALA A 164 2.56 2.58 18.89
C ALA A 164 2.26 1.53 19.97
N ASN A 165 1.67 1.95 21.10
CA ASN A 165 1.36 1.07 22.24
C ASN A 165 -0.08 0.52 22.23
N ILE A 166 -0.89 0.87 21.22
CA ILE A 166 -2.27 0.39 21.12
C ILE A 166 -2.29 -0.92 20.34
N GLU A 167 -2.64 -1.99 21.04
CA GLU A 167 -2.77 -3.35 20.51
C GLU A 167 -3.70 -4.21 21.39
N ALA A 168 -4.09 -5.39 20.90
CA ALA A 168 -4.86 -6.37 21.67
C ALA A 168 -4.33 -7.81 21.45
N PRO A 169 -3.19 -8.18 22.06
CA PRO A 169 -2.54 -9.47 21.86
C PRO A 169 -3.43 -10.70 22.10
N LYS A 170 -4.33 -10.65 23.09
CA LYS A 170 -5.28 -11.74 23.39
C LYS A 170 -6.25 -12.04 22.23
N ALA A 171 -6.38 -11.13 21.27
CA ALA A 171 -7.22 -11.26 20.08
C ALA A 171 -6.39 -11.40 18.79
N ASN A 172 -5.08 -11.65 18.88
CA ASN A 172 -4.14 -11.63 17.75
C ASN A 172 -4.19 -10.32 16.96
N ILE A 173 -4.27 -9.19 17.67
CA ILE A 173 -4.17 -7.86 17.10
C ILE A 173 -2.94 -7.18 17.70
N TYR A 174 -2.00 -6.81 16.85
CA TYR A 174 -0.72 -6.22 17.26
C TYR A 174 -0.45 -4.91 16.54
N ASN A 175 0.45 -4.09 17.06
CA ASN A 175 0.87 -2.87 16.38
C ASN A 175 2.14 -3.11 15.56
N VAL A 176 2.23 -2.54 14.36
CA VAL A 176 3.41 -2.63 13.49
C VAL A 176 4.68 -2.11 14.17
N SER A 177 4.54 -1.23 15.17
CA SER A 177 5.61 -0.69 16.02
C SER A 177 6.47 -1.76 16.69
N ARG A 178 5.97 -2.99 16.87
CA ARG A 178 6.77 -4.14 17.33
C ARG A 178 7.94 -4.45 16.40
N GLY A 179 7.84 -4.10 15.12
CA GLY A 179 8.93 -4.17 14.13
C GLY A 179 9.87 -2.96 14.15
N GLY A 180 9.66 -2.01 15.07
CA GLY A 180 10.42 -0.78 15.20
C GLY A 180 9.82 0.41 14.43
N ILE A 181 10.24 1.60 14.83
CA ILE A 181 9.97 2.87 14.16
C ILE A 181 11.32 3.42 13.70
N TYR A 182 11.40 3.78 12.42
CA TYR A 182 12.62 4.18 11.74
C TYR A 182 12.54 5.66 11.40
N HIS A 183 13.69 6.33 11.38
CA HIS A 183 13.80 7.74 11.05
C HIS A 183 14.89 7.92 10.01
N SER A 184 14.65 8.79 9.04
CA SER A 184 15.63 9.18 8.03
C SER A 184 15.27 10.56 7.47
N ILE A 185 15.99 10.98 6.43
CA ILE A 185 15.78 12.24 5.72
C ILE A 185 15.53 11.95 4.24
N LEU A 186 14.50 12.57 3.69
CA LEU A 186 14.30 12.70 2.25
C LEU A 186 15.02 13.97 1.78
N TYR A 187 15.90 13.84 0.80
CA TYR A 187 16.60 14.95 0.15
C TYR A 187 15.94 15.26 -1.20
N PRO A 188 15.05 16.28 -1.31
CA PRO A 188 14.24 16.49 -2.51
C PRO A 188 15.03 16.90 -3.75
N ASP A 189 16.22 17.47 -3.55
CA ASP A 189 17.14 17.88 -4.61
C ASP A 189 18.25 16.84 -4.88
N ASP A 190 18.31 15.77 -4.08
CA ASP A 190 19.23 14.64 -4.25
C ASP A 190 18.52 13.31 -3.93
N LEU A 191 17.67 12.89 -4.87
CA LEU A 191 16.90 11.66 -4.72
C LEU A 191 17.79 10.41 -4.69
N GLN A 192 18.95 10.45 -5.35
CA GLN A 192 19.88 9.33 -5.33
C GLN A 192 20.44 9.13 -3.93
N ARG A 193 20.86 10.21 -3.25
CA ARG A 193 21.25 10.14 -1.84
C ARG A 193 20.15 9.55 -0.96
N THR A 194 18.90 9.97 -1.17
CA THR A 194 17.76 9.39 -0.42
C THR A 194 17.67 7.89 -0.64
N ILE A 195 17.77 7.42 -1.89
CA ILE A 195 17.70 6.00 -2.21
C ILE A 195 18.88 5.23 -1.59
N ASP A 196 20.09 5.74 -1.73
CA ASP A 196 21.32 5.13 -1.21
C ASP A 196 21.31 5.01 0.32
N GLU A 197 20.71 5.97 1.03
CA GLU A 197 20.56 5.92 2.49
C GLU A 197 19.46 4.93 2.94
N LEU A 198 18.37 4.78 2.17
CA LEU A 198 17.24 3.93 2.54
C LEU A 198 17.39 2.46 2.10
N GLU A 199 18.07 2.21 0.99
CA GLU A 199 18.22 0.87 0.42
C GLU A 199 18.88 -0.15 1.38
N PRO A 200 20.00 0.15 2.05
CA PRO A 200 20.63 -0.79 2.98
C PRO A 200 19.69 -1.22 4.12
N LEU A 201 18.82 -0.31 4.58
CA LEU A 201 17.85 -0.60 5.61
C LEU A 201 16.72 -1.50 5.07
N ALA A 202 16.23 -1.25 3.85
CA ALA A 202 15.24 -2.09 3.20
C ALA A 202 15.78 -3.52 2.96
N GLU A 203 17.04 -3.66 2.54
CA GLU A 203 17.71 -4.95 2.38
C GLU A 203 17.85 -5.69 3.72
N LYS A 204 18.24 -5.00 4.79
CA LYS A 204 18.31 -5.59 6.13
C LYS A 204 16.97 -6.16 6.60
N ILE A 205 15.88 -5.43 6.36
CA ILE A 205 14.53 -5.88 6.69
C ILE A 205 14.09 -7.04 5.81
N ALA A 206 14.45 -7.03 4.52
CA ALA A 206 14.14 -8.11 3.60
C ALA A 206 14.82 -9.43 4.01
N VAL A 207 16.04 -9.38 4.55
CA VAL A 207 16.74 -10.55 5.07
C VAL A 207 16.10 -11.08 6.36
N CYS A 208 15.73 -10.19 7.29
CA CYS A 208 15.14 -10.59 8.57
C CYS A 208 14.02 -9.63 8.98
N CYS A 209 12.76 -10.07 8.86
CA CYS A 209 11.59 -9.28 9.22
C CYS A 209 11.60 -8.92 10.73
N PRO A 210 11.72 -7.64 11.11
CA PRO A 210 11.77 -7.25 12.52
C PRO A 210 10.46 -7.52 13.26
N PHE A 211 9.32 -7.39 12.58
CA PHE A 211 8.02 -7.68 13.17
C PHE A 211 7.88 -9.16 13.53
N ALA A 212 8.23 -10.07 12.61
CA ALA A 212 8.23 -11.51 12.88
C ALA A 212 9.22 -11.88 14.01
N LYS A 213 10.37 -11.20 14.06
CA LYS A 213 11.38 -11.39 15.10
C LYS A 213 10.85 -11.05 16.51
N SER A 214 9.85 -10.17 16.63
CA SER A 214 9.18 -9.91 17.92
C SER A 214 8.39 -11.11 18.47
N PHE A 215 8.23 -12.16 17.66
CA PHE A 215 7.64 -13.46 18.02
C PHE A 215 8.68 -14.59 17.96
N ASP A 216 9.98 -14.27 18.02
CA ASP A 216 11.09 -15.22 17.89
C ASP A 216 11.12 -15.99 16.56
N ILE A 217 10.50 -15.44 15.52
CA ILE A 217 10.51 -16.01 14.16
C ILE A 217 11.53 -15.26 13.30
N VAL A 218 12.49 -16.00 12.74
CA VAL A 218 13.50 -15.48 11.82
C VAL A 218 13.16 -15.88 10.39
N GLY A 219 13.29 -14.93 9.47
CA GLY A 219 13.13 -15.16 8.04
C GLY A 219 12.85 -13.86 7.29
N GLU A 220 12.56 -14.00 6.00
CA GLU A 220 12.47 -12.85 5.08
C GLU A 220 11.32 -11.88 5.43
N GLY A 221 11.59 -10.59 5.25
CA GLY A 221 10.61 -9.48 5.27
C GLY A 221 10.44 -8.85 3.89
N GLU A 222 9.69 -7.73 3.80
CA GLU A 222 9.48 -7.01 2.54
C GLU A 222 10.26 -5.69 2.46
N GLY A 223 10.11 -4.81 3.46
CA GLY A 223 10.73 -3.49 3.44
C GLY A 223 10.11 -2.52 4.42
N LEU A 224 9.96 -1.25 4.01
CA LEU A 224 9.43 -0.16 4.83
C LEU A 224 8.36 0.65 4.08
N VAL A 225 7.45 1.23 4.85
CA VAL A 225 6.60 2.35 4.44
C VAL A 225 7.10 3.61 5.14
N TRP A 226 7.25 4.69 4.39
CA TRP A 226 7.75 5.98 4.84
C TRP A 226 6.66 7.05 4.69
N LYS A 227 6.55 7.93 5.69
CA LYS A 227 5.65 9.08 5.71
C LYS A 227 6.46 10.34 5.99
N LEU A 228 6.19 11.41 5.24
CA LEU A 228 6.84 12.70 5.40
C LEU A 228 6.32 13.41 6.66
N VAL A 229 7.21 14.06 7.41
CA VAL A 229 6.87 14.90 8.55
C VAL A 229 7.07 16.37 8.14
N PRO A 230 6.10 17.28 8.37
CA PRO A 230 4.84 17.10 9.12
C PRO A 230 3.66 16.55 8.29
N TYR A 231 3.87 16.21 7.02
CA TYR A 231 2.80 15.86 6.07
C TYR A 231 2.23 14.44 6.22
N ILE A 232 2.22 13.88 7.43
CA ILE A 232 1.82 12.49 7.68
C ILE A 232 0.37 12.24 7.25
N SER A 233 -0.51 13.23 7.37
CA SER A 233 -1.92 13.03 7.09
C SER A 233 -2.25 12.88 5.60
N ASP A 234 -1.33 13.28 4.71
CA ASP A 234 -1.51 13.16 3.26
C ASP A 234 -0.87 11.87 2.71
N PRO A 235 -1.67 10.87 2.34
CA PRO A 235 -1.15 9.62 1.85
C PRO A 235 -0.53 9.68 0.44
N ARG A 236 -0.75 10.77 -0.31
CA ARG A 236 -0.05 11.01 -1.58
C ARG A 236 1.44 11.24 -1.38
N LEU A 237 1.82 11.60 -0.15
CA LEU A 237 3.19 11.86 0.26
C LEU A 237 3.79 10.66 1.03
N TRP A 238 3.19 9.48 0.91
CA TRP A 238 3.76 8.25 1.45
C TRP A 238 4.45 7.47 0.34
N PHE A 239 5.56 6.81 0.67
CA PHE A 239 6.24 5.91 -0.26
C PHE A 239 6.72 4.65 0.44
N LYS A 240 7.10 3.64 -0.33
CA LYS A 240 7.63 2.37 0.19
C LYS A 240 8.98 2.06 -0.41
N THR A 241 9.86 1.49 0.41
CA THR A 241 11.15 0.93 -0.02
C THR A 241 11.13 -0.56 0.25
N LYS A 242 11.67 -1.37 -0.65
CA LYS A 242 11.62 -2.83 -0.56
C LYS A 242 12.99 -3.40 -0.91
N GLY A 243 13.37 -4.48 -0.24
CA GLY A 243 14.64 -5.17 -0.45
C GLY A 243 14.47 -6.60 -0.96
N GLY A 244 15.58 -7.28 -1.20
CA GLY A 244 15.64 -8.66 -1.63
C GLY A 244 14.78 -8.93 -2.87
N LYS A 245 14.02 -10.04 -2.86
CA LYS A 245 13.13 -10.42 -3.97
C LYS A 245 11.94 -9.47 -4.19
N PHE A 246 11.67 -8.58 -3.24
CA PHE A 246 10.59 -7.60 -3.33
C PHE A 246 11.04 -6.26 -3.91
N LYS A 247 12.35 -6.08 -4.12
CA LYS A 247 12.92 -4.87 -4.68
C LYS A 247 12.25 -4.56 -6.02
N PRO A 248 11.68 -3.35 -6.22
CA PRO A 248 11.08 -2.98 -7.48
C PRO A 248 12.14 -2.92 -8.59
N THR A 249 11.79 -3.45 -9.76
CA THR A 249 12.61 -3.27 -10.96
C THR A 249 12.19 -1.98 -11.64
N PHE A 250 13.00 -0.93 -11.51
CA PHE A 250 12.76 0.33 -12.19
C PHE A 250 13.31 0.29 -13.61
N THR A 251 12.51 0.78 -14.56
CA THR A 251 12.93 0.92 -15.95
C THR A 251 13.90 2.11 -16.08
N PRO A 252 15.06 1.95 -16.73
CA PRO A 252 15.93 3.07 -17.05
C PRO A 252 15.28 4.03 -18.04
N ALA A 253 15.46 5.33 -17.86
CA ALA A 253 15.00 6.33 -18.82
C ALA A 253 15.61 6.08 -20.21
N PRO A 254 14.83 6.20 -21.30
CA PRO A 254 15.34 6.04 -22.65
C PRO A 254 16.27 7.20 -23.02
N LYS A 255 17.27 6.93 -23.86
CA LYS A 255 18.24 7.96 -24.33
C LYS A 255 17.59 9.07 -25.15
N LYS A 256 16.50 8.75 -25.86
CA LYS A 256 15.69 9.67 -26.64
C LYS A 256 14.22 9.26 -26.50
N LEU A 257 13.32 10.23 -26.59
CA LEU A 257 11.90 9.93 -26.60
C LEU A 257 11.51 9.24 -27.92
N PRO A 258 10.62 8.24 -27.88
CA PRO A 258 10.11 7.60 -29.09
C PRO A 258 9.38 8.58 -29.99
N VAL A 259 9.79 8.70 -31.25
CA VAL A 259 9.25 9.72 -32.17
C VAL A 259 8.18 9.12 -33.09
N ASP A 260 8.51 8.03 -33.76
CA ASP A 260 7.61 7.35 -34.70
C ASP A 260 6.74 6.26 -34.03
N GLN A 261 5.82 5.68 -34.81
CA GLN A 261 4.88 4.67 -34.31
C GLN A 261 5.54 3.35 -33.92
N GLU A 262 6.64 2.97 -34.58
CA GLU A 262 7.33 1.72 -34.31
C GLU A 262 8.17 1.85 -33.03
N GLU A 263 8.93 2.95 -32.89
CA GLU A 263 9.66 3.27 -31.66
C GLU A 263 8.71 3.36 -30.45
N LYS A 264 7.52 3.96 -30.62
CA LYS A 264 6.51 4.05 -29.55
C LYS A 264 5.99 2.68 -29.13
N ARG A 265 5.77 1.78 -30.09
CA ARG A 265 5.34 0.41 -29.84
C ARG A 265 6.44 -0.40 -29.14
N GLU A 266 7.68 -0.26 -29.59
CA GLU A 266 8.83 -0.93 -28.99
C GLU A 266 9.07 -0.47 -27.54
N ALA A 267 8.97 0.83 -27.27
CA ALA A 267 9.06 1.38 -25.93
C ALA A 267 7.97 0.80 -25.01
N ALA A 268 6.71 0.80 -25.46
CA ALA A 268 5.60 0.20 -24.73
C ALA A 268 5.81 -1.30 -24.47
N ALA A 269 6.28 -2.06 -25.46
CA ALA A 269 6.56 -3.48 -25.32
C ALA A 269 7.69 -3.78 -24.34
N THR A 270 8.74 -2.94 -24.34
CA THR A 270 9.90 -3.08 -23.46
C THR A 270 9.49 -2.90 -22.00
N VAL A 271 8.79 -1.80 -21.69
CA VAL A 271 8.37 -1.53 -20.32
C VAL A 271 7.30 -2.50 -19.84
N ALA A 272 6.38 -2.93 -20.71
CA ALA A 272 5.39 -3.96 -20.37
C ALA A 272 6.03 -5.27 -19.92
N LYS A 273 7.13 -5.71 -20.55
CA LYS A 273 7.87 -6.92 -20.14
C LYS A 273 8.49 -6.79 -18.75
N ILE A 274 8.99 -5.61 -18.39
CA ILE A 274 9.59 -5.35 -17.08
C ILE A 274 8.50 -5.29 -16.01
N TRP A 275 7.42 -4.55 -16.28
CA TRP A 275 6.37 -4.27 -15.31
C TRP A 275 5.36 -5.41 -15.13
N CYS A 276 5.16 -6.28 -16.11
CA CYS A 276 4.30 -7.47 -15.96
C CYS A 276 5.04 -8.62 -15.26
N SER A 277 5.59 -8.36 -14.07
CA SER A 277 6.26 -9.38 -13.27
C SER A 277 5.28 -10.46 -12.81
N GLU A 278 5.78 -11.66 -12.55
CA GLU A 278 4.97 -12.78 -12.04
C GLU A 278 4.23 -12.40 -10.75
N MET A 279 4.89 -11.67 -9.85
CA MET A 279 4.29 -11.19 -8.60
C MET A 279 3.10 -10.27 -8.85
N ARG A 280 3.19 -9.34 -9.81
CA ARG A 280 2.08 -8.44 -10.17
C ARG A 280 0.92 -9.21 -10.82
N LEU A 281 1.22 -10.25 -11.60
CA LEU A 281 0.21 -11.13 -12.19
C LEU A 281 -0.51 -11.98 -11.12
N GLU A 282 0.22 -12.53 -10.15
CA GLU A 282 -0.38 -13.25 -9.00
C GLU A 282 -1.27 -12.31 -8.16
N GLN A 283 -0.90 -11.05 -7.96
CA GLN A 283 -1.78 -10.07 -7.30
C GLN A 283 -3.09 -9.85 -8.06
N GLY A 284 -3.05 -9.81 -9.40
CA GLY A 284 -4.25 -9.72 -10.22
C GLY A 284 -5.13 -10.97 -10.15
N TRP A 285 -4.51 -12.14 -10.00
CA TRP A 285 -5.22 -13.40 -9.79
C TRP A 285 -5.90 -13.44 -8.41
N ASP A 286 -5.21 -12.92 -7.40
CA ASP A 286 -5.68 -12.77 -6.04
C ASP A 286 -6.83 -11.77 -5.90
N TYR A 287 -6.79 -10.67 -6.67
CA TYR A 287 -7.89 -9.71 -6.78
C TYR A 287 -9.20 -10.39 -7.20
N LEU A 288 -9.16 -11.35 -8.14
CA LEU A 288 -10.37 -12.08 -8.56
C LEU A 288 -10.98 -12.84 -7.39
N ARG A 289 -10.16 -13.54 -6.60
CA ARG A 289 -10.61 -14.24 -5.39
C ARG A 289 -11.23 -13.25 -4.40
N GLU A 290 -10.53 -12.17 -4.09
CA GLU A 290 -10.99 -11.14 -3.14
C GLU A 290 -12.35 -10.55 -3.56
N LYS A 291 -12.57 -10.39 -4.87
CA LYS A 291 -13.84 -9.95 -5.45
C LYS A 291 -14.89 -11.05 -5.64
N SER A 292 -14.63 -12.27 -5.16
CA SER A 292 -15.49 -13.43 -5.36
C SER A 292 -15.80 -13.71 -6.84
N ILE A 293 -14.89 -13.34 -7.73
CA ILE A 293 -14.96 -13.64 -9.16
C ILE A 293 -14.34 -15.02 -9.37
N ALA A 294 -15.12 -15.95 -9.94
CA ALA A 294 -14.64 -17.30 -10.22
C ALA A 294 -13.39 -17.26 -11.12
N ARG A 295 -12.29 -17.84 -10.65
CA ARG A 295 -10.98 -17.85 -11.32
C ARG A 295 -10.93 -18.83 -12.49
N ASN A 296 -11.76 -18.57 -13.49
CA ASN A 296 -11.89 -19.35 -14.72
C ASN A 296 -11.93 -18.40 -15.93
N MET A 297 -12.12 -18.94 -17.13
CA MET A 297 -12.12 -18.17 -18.38
C MET A 297 -13.05 -16.95 -18.41
N LYS A 298 -14.13 -16.94 -17.63
CA LYS A 298 -15.05 -15.79 -17.54
C LYS A 298 -14.41 -14.57 -16.87
N ALA A 299 -13.37 -14.76 -16.06
CA ALA A 299 -12.71 -13.69 -15.32
C ALA A 299 -11.60 -12.97 -16.09
N ILE A 300 -11.24 -13.44 -17.29
CA ILE A 300 -10.09 -12.92 -18.03
C ILE A 300 -10.18 -11.40 -18.27
N ALA A 301 -11.36 -10.88 -18.61
CA ALA A 301 -11.54 -9.46 -18.84
C ALA A 301 -11.32 -8.62 -17.56
N ALA A 302 -11.80 -9.11 -16.42
CA ALA A 302 -11.61 -8.45 -15.12
C ALA A 302 -10.13 -8.47 -14.70
N PHE A 303 -9.46 -9.62 -14.88
CA PHE A 303 -8.03 -9.77 -14.62
C PHE A 303 -7.18 -8.81 -15.46
N LEU A 304 -7.37 -8.80 -16.77
CA LEU A 304 -6.59 -7.94 -17.68
C LEU A 304 -6.78 -6.45 -17.35
N LYS A 305 -8.03 -6.05 -17.10
CA LYS A 305 -8.34 -4.67 -16.70
C LYS A 305 -7.65 -4.29 -15.39
N TRP A 306 -7.62 -5.21 -14.42
CA TRP A 306 -6.94 -4.98 -13.15
C TRP A 306 -5.44 -4.79 -13.36
N VAL A 307 -4.76 -5.71 -14.06
CA VAL A 307 -3.30 -5.66 -14.28
C VAL A 307 -2.91 -4.39 -15.03
N GLN A 308 -3.66 -4.02 -16.07
CA GLN A 308 -3.44 -2.77 -16.80
C GLN A 308 -3.54 -1.57 -15.87
N ASN A 309 -4.61 -1.47 -15.09
CA ASN A 309 -4.81 -0.32 -14.22
C ASN A 309 -3.81 -0.27 -13.07
N ASP A 310 -3.35 -1.42 -12.58
CA ASP A 310 -2.32 -1.48 -11.54
C ASP A 310 -1.00 -0.89 -12.04
N ILE A 311 -0.53 -1.33 -13.21
CA ILE A 311 0.71 -0.81 -13.83
C ILE A 311 0.59 0.68 -14.15
N LEU A 312 -0.53 1.10 -14.76
CA LEU A 312 -0.70 2.49 -15.16
C LEU A 312 -0.79 3.46 -13.98
N VAL A 313 -1.29 3.00 -12.84
CA VAL A 313 -1.34 3.80 -11.62
C VAL A 313 0.02 3.81 -10.92
N GLU A 314 0.70 2.66 -10.79
CA GLU A 314 1.99 2.61 -10.10
C GLU A 314 3.12 3.28 -10.90
N GLU A 315 3.10 3.21 -12.23
CA GLU A 315 4.20 3.71 -13.09
C GLU A 315 3.83 5.02 -13.81
N LYS A 316 2.81 5.75 -13.31
CA LYS A 316 2.24 6.93 -13.95
C LYS A 316 3.31 7.98 -14.27
N GLY A 317 4.15 8.33 -13.29
CA GLY A 317 5.20 9.33 -13.49
C GLY A 317 6.19 8.94 -14.58
N TYR A 318 6.57 7.65 -14.66
CA TYR A 318 7.46 7.17 -15.72
C TYR A 318 6.80 7.27 -17.10
N ILE A 319 5.52 6.87 -17.21
CA ILE A 319 4.77 6.90 -18.47
C ILE A 319 4.72 8.32 -19.04
N GLU A 320 4.42 9.30 -18.17
CA GLU A 320 4.33 10.72 -18.52
C GLU A 320 5.71 11.28 -18.90
N ASP A 321 6.73 11.07 -18.05
CA ASP A 321 8.07 11.64 -18.25
C ASP A 321 8.77 11.09 -19.50
N ASN A 322 8.47 9.84 -19.89
CA ASN A 322 9.17 9.13 -20.97
C ASN A 322 8.30 8.92 -22.22
N GLY A 323 7.14 9.58 -22.30
CA GLY A 323 6.29 9.58 -23.49
C GLY A 323 5.78 8.19 -23.90
N VAL A 324 5.58 7.28 -22.94
CA VAL A 324 5.07 5.93 -23.23
C VAL A 324 3.59 6.04 -23.60
N VAL A 325 3.22 5.61 -24.81
CA VAL A 325 1.84 5.72 -25.29
C VAL A 325 0.94 4.72 -24.54
N GLU A 326 0.08 5.22 -23.64
CA GLU A 326 -0.78 4.40 -22.77
C GLU A 326 -1.59 3.36 -23.56
N GLY A 327 -2.17 3.75 -24.70
CA GLY A 327 -2.97 2.83 -25.53
C GLY A 327 -2.17 1.63 -26.05
N MET A 328 -0.91 1.87 -26.46
CA MET A 328 -0.01 0.80 -26.89
C MET A 328 0.46 -0.04 -25.70
N LEU A 329 0.76 0.60 -24.57
CA LEU A 329 1.15 -0.08 -23.35
C LEU A 329 0.06 -1.03 -22.85
N ARG A 330 -1.21 -0.61 -22.85
CA ARG A 330 -2.35 -1.47 -22.51
C ARG A 330 -2.42 -2.72 -23.37
N ILE A 331 -2.15 -2.60 -24.67
CA ILE A 331 -2.12 -3.72 -25.62
C ILE A 331 -0.99 -4.70 -25.24
N GLU A 332 0.22 -4.21 -24.99
CA GLU A 332 1.37 -5.06 -24.66
C GLU A 332 1.21 -5.74 -23.29
N ILE A 333 0.71 -5.03 -22.28
CA ILE A 333 0.36 -5.61 -20.98
C ILE A 333 -0.66 -6.74 -21.17
N ALA A 334 -1.71 -6.51 -21.97
CA ALA A 334 -2.76 -7.50 -22.16
C ALA A 334 -2.24 -8.78 -22.82
N LYS A 335 -1.27 -8.69 -23.75
CA LYS A 335 -0.66 -9.88 -24.39
C LYS A 335 0.07 -10.75 -23.37
N ILE A 336 0.90 -10.15 -22.52
CA ILE A 336 1.68 -10.85 -21.49
C ILE A 336 0.74 -11.46 -20.45
N ALA A 337 -0.13 -10.62 -19.88
CA ALA A 337 -1.04 -11.02 -18.82
C ALA A 337 -2.04 -12.10 -19.29
N LYS A 338 -2.55 -12.02 -20.53
CA LYS A 338 -3.44 -13.05 -21.10
C LYS A 338 -2.74 -14.40 -21.19
N SER A 339 -1.50 -14.41 -21.67
CA SER A 339 -0.72 -15.64 -21.83
C SER A 339 -0.50 -16.33 -20.47
N TRP A 340 -0.14 -15.54 -19.46
CA TRP A 340 0.02 -16.03 -18.08
C TRP A 340 -1.31 -16.56 -17.51
N PHE A 341 -2.41 -15.81 -17.66
CA PHE A 341 -3.74 -16.21 -17.16
C PHE A 341 -4.19 -17.55 -17.73
N LEU A 342 -4.03 -17.75 -19.05
CA LEU A 342 -4.39 -19.00 -19.72
C LEU A 342 -3.57 -20.18 -19.17
N ALA A 343 -2.26 -19.99 -18.98
CA ALA A 343 -1.41 -21.00 -18.38
C ALA A 343 -1.81 -21.30 -16.92
N ARG A 344 -2.16 -20.27 -16.14
CA ARG A 344 -2.60 -20.41 -14.75
C ARG A 344 -3.91 -21.20 -14.63
N VAL A 345 -4.90 -20.89 -15.48
CA VAL A 345 -6.18 -21.62 -15.53
C VAL A 345 -5.96 -23.09 -15.95
N ALA A 346 -5.08 -23.33 -16.91
CA ALA A 346 -4.78 -24.69 -17.39
C ALA A 346 -4.12 -25.58 -16.31
N ARG A 347 -3.32 -24.99 -15.41
CA ARG A 347 -2.69 -25.70 -14.28
C ARG A 347 -3.70 -26.10 -13.18
N GLY A 348 -4.92 -25.58 -13.20
CA GLY A 348 -5.91 -25.80 -12.14
C GLY A 348 -5.68 -24.94 -10.91
N VAL A 349 -6.69 -24.87 -10.05
CA VAL A 349 -6.65 -24.11 -8.79
C VAL A 349 -5.97 -24.99 -7.73
N GLU A 350 -4.67 -24.84 -7.52
CA GLU A 350 -4.03 -25.27 -6.27
C GLU A 350 -4.33 -24.30 -5.12
#